data_AF-A0A075LUC0-F1
#
_entry.id   AF-A0A075LUC0-F1
#
_cell.length_a   1.000
_cell.length_b   1.000
_cell.length_c   1.000
_cell.angle_alpha   90.00
_cell.angle_beta   90.00
_cell.angle_gamma   90.00
#
_symmetry.space_group_name_H-M   'P 1'
#
loop_
_entity.id
_entity.type
_entity.pdbx_description
1 polymer ?
#
loop_
_entity_poly.entity_id
_entity_poly.type
_entity_poly.pdbx_seq_one_letter_code
_entity_poly.pdbx_strand_id
1 'polypeptide(L)'
;MCKLEEHYGNCDEGTRNNEYCIFHKPNKDEKDAKEFYRKFLERFKPRVEEIGVDGGKKKRFVFEDDLKCQGFVFPEIPNGPIEYTDKDGNKWEGKFSFEYALFKKDCKFYRARLSGINFSNAQFLNKVSFFDARFYSVIFKDAIFKGYVDFGTSQFYGISNFRGAKFKNGASFRGAYFKKAEFQAAEFTGHTKFTGATLDNASFDSATFKGIAEFYGTTFRNMATFRDTTFNQQVYFSEDSETNKPAVFEGQAIFERAKFLRKAYFERTEFKSIVGFRKARFNALANFYRATFEGEVNTFSGITFGGDVQFSEVTFKNFVSFQGSTFEGTAQFIETIFEEESNFLDCVFSKLVTFYNAVFKGNVIFKGTTFERIALFTGKPDKEKYKFYADLDFSNCDVYKGVEIDIPSEWFKLSKAEAEARRIQKISYERLGLYSKADEMLVKYKRVLRREKSNLHAFLEWLFLDLPSEYLTNPKKVIYTSVIIIIAFSIMYWIGGYYSEHCWLTGGLNIQGYVISNGNICIGTLQKPSTGKPIQDLLNSLYYSIVTFTTLGYGDINPTGIMKALSSLEALLGALLIATLVSIGVQKITR
;
A
#
# COMPACT_ATOMS: atom_id res chain seq x y z
N MET A 1 39.65 46.24 -21.38
CA MET A 1 38.18 46.32 -21.45
C MET A 1 37.59 45.12 -20.73
N CYS A 2 36.48 45.29 -20.02
CA CYS A 2 35.89 44.25 -19.21
C CYS A 2 35.57 43.01 -20.07
N LYS A 3 36.06 41.84 -19.64
CA LYS A 3 35.86 40.56 -20.35
C LYS A 3 34.38 40.17 -20.56
N LEU A 4 33.47 40.77 -19.80
CA LEU A 4 32.03 40.48 -19.84
C LEU A 4 31.21 41.56 -20.56
N GLU A 5 31.86 42.58 -21.11
CA GLU A 5 31.18 43.66 -21.83
C GLU A 5 30.37 43.14 -23.02
N GLU A 6 31.00 42.37 -23.91
CA GLU A 6 30.36 41.84 -25.12
C GLU A 6 29.23 40.84 -24.79
N HIS A 7 29.24 40.26 -23.60
CA HIS A 7 28.24 39.30 -23.16
C HIS A 7 26.99 39.94 -22.56
N TYR A 8 27.13 41.03 -21.79
CA TYR A 8 26.01 41.60 -21.01
C TYR A 8 25.70 43.07 -21.29
N GLY A 9 26.65 43.87 -21.79
CA GLY A 9 26.44 45.28 -22.16
C GLY A 9 25.98 46.20 -21.02
N ASN A 10 26.25 45.83 -19.77
CA ASN A 10 25.76 46.53 -18.57
C ASN A 10 26.88 46.90 -17.58
N CYS A 11 28.12 47.03 -18.06
CA CYS A 11 29.26 47.42 -17.23
C CYS A 11 29.13 48.84 -16.66
N ASP A 12 29.93 49.10 -15.63
CA ASP A 12 30.19 50.45 -15.13
C ASP A 12 31.18 51.16 -16.05
N GLU A 13 30.83 52.34 -16.55
CA GLU A 13 31.66 53.11 -17.49
C GLU A 13 33.02 53.50 -16.89
N GLY A 14 33.05 53.87 -15.61
CA GLY A 14 34.28 54.31 -14.93
C GLY A 14 35.32 53.21 -14.72
N THR A 15 34.89 51.94 -14.66
CA THR A 15 35.78 50.78 -14.46
C THR A 15 35.78 49.81 -15.65
N ARG A 16 35.15 50.18 -16.77
CA ARG A 16 35.01 49.35 -17.97
C ARG A 16 36.34 48.97 -18.62
N ASN A 17 37.38 49.79 -18.45
CA ASN A 17 38.67 49.56 -19.08
C ASN A 17 39.50 48.48 -18.38
N ASN A 18 39.21 48.17 -17.12
CA ASN A 18 39.85 47.09 -16.38
C ASN A 18 39.49 45.70 -16.95
N GLU A 19 40.22 44.66 -16.53
CA GLU A 19 39.90 43.27 -16.91
C GLU A 19 38.45 42.89 -16.52
N TYR A 20 38.01 43.38 -15.36
CA TYR A 20 36.62 43.34 -14.92
C TYR A 20 36.19 44.72 -14.39
N CYS A 21 35.01 45.20 -14.82
CA CYS A 21 34.40 46.37 -14.20
C CYS A 21 33.91 46.04 -12.78
N ILE A 22 33.59 47.06 -11.98
CA ILE A 22 33.17 46.87 -10.59
C ILE A 22 31.95 45.92 -10.48
N PHE A 23 30.98 45.96 -11.40
CA PHE A 23 29.83 45.07 -11.34
C PHE A 23 30.17 43.60 -11.64
N HIS A 24 31.26 43.35 -12.36
CA HIS A 24 31.68 42.03 -12.84
C HIS A 24 32.88 41.44 -12.10
N LYS A 25 33.59 42.25 -11.30
CA LYS A 25 34.79 41.85 -10.56
C LYS A 25 34.47 40.72 -9.54
N PRO A 26 35.11 39.55 -9.63
CA PRO A 26 35.01 38.52 -8.59
C PRO A 26 35.83 38.89 -7.35
N ASN A 27 35.58 38.24 -6.20
CA ASN A 27 36.38 38.34 -4.97
C ASN A 27 36.69 39.78 -4.54
N LYS A 28 35.65 40.61 -4.47
CA LYS A 28 35.74 42.01 -4.03
C LYS A 28 36.16 42.08 -2.56
N ASP A 29 37.11 42.96 -2.27
CA ASP A 29 37.41 43.34 -0.89
C ASP A 29 36.37 44.32 -0.32
N GLU A 30 36.54 44.73 0.94
CA GLU A 30 35.64 45.65 1.63
C GLU A 30 35.49 47.01 0.90
N LYS A 31 36.58 47.50 0.28
CA LYS A 31 36.59 48.79 -0.44
C LYS A 31 35.85 48.67 -1.76
N ASP A 32 36.12 47.62 -2.52
CA ASP A 32 35.39 47.26 -3.73
C ASP A 32 33.89 47.05 -3.45
N ALA A 33 33.54 46.46 -2.31
CA ALA A 33 32.16 46.23 -1.92
C ALA A 33 31.39 47.53 -1.67
N LYS A 34 31.98 48.46 -0.90
CA LYS A 34 31.41 49.81 -0.70
C LYS A 34 31.23 50.54 -2.03
N GLU A 35 32.25 50.48 -2.89
CA GLU A 35 32.22 51.11 -4.20
C GLU A 35 31.16 50.49 -5.12
N PHE A 36 31.00 49.16 -5.10
CA PHE A 36 29.97 48.44 -5.84
C PHE A 36 28.57 48.94 -5.45
N TYR A 37 28.25 48.99 -4.17
CA TYR A 37 26.90 49.39 -3.72
C TYR A 37 26.65 50.89 -3.95
N ARG A 38 27.65 51.74 -3.80
CA ARG A 38 27.57 53.17 -4.16
C ARG A 38 27.22 53.33 -5.64
N LYS A 39 28.01 52.72 -6.54
CA LYS A 39 27.77 52.77 -7.99
C LYS A 39 26.47 52.08 -8.41
N PHE A 40 26.04 51.05 -7.69
CA PHE A 40 24.74 50.40 -7.90
C PHE A 40 23.59 51.37 -7.66
N LEU A 41 23.61 52.10 -6.54
CA LEU A 41 22.60 53.10 -6.21
C LEU A 41 22.65 54.31 -7.17
N GLU A 42 23.83 54.72 -7.63
CA GLU A 42 23.99 55.77 -8.64
C GLU A 42 23.44 55.37 -10.02
N ARG A 43 23.58 54.10 -10.38
CA ARG A 43 23.08 53.55 -11.65
C ARG A 43 21.56 53.48 -11.67
N PHE A 44 20.96 52.89 -10.63
CA PHE A 44 19.53 52.59 -10.61
C PHE A 44 18.66 53.65 -9.94
N LYS A 45 19.27 54.57 -9.18
CA LYS A 45 18.64 55.74 -8.56
C LYS A 45 17.29 55.44 -7.88
N PRO A 46 17.21 54.43 -6.98
CA PRO A 46 15.95 54.07 -6.33
C PRO A 46 15.45 55.21 -5.43
N ARG A 47 14.12 55.37 -5.32
CA ARG A 47 13.53 56.30 -4.34
C ARG A 47 13.62 55.70 -2.93
N VAL A 48 13.90 56.52 -1.93
CA VAL A 48 13.89 56.11 -0.51
C VAL A 48 12.55 56.47 0.07
N GLU A 49 11.84 55.47 0.61
CA GLU A 49 10.50 55.64 1.15
C GLU A 49 10.44 55.14 2.59
N GLU A 50 9.80 55.91 3.48
CA GLU A 50 9.54 55.51 4.86
C GLU A 50 8.17 54.83 4.96
N ILE A 51 8.15 53.65 5.58
CA ILE A 51 6.96 52.83 5.78
C ILE A 51 6.76 52.53 7.27
N GLY A 52 5.49 52.34 7.67
CA GLY A 52 5.14 51.85 9.00
C GLY A 52 5.26 50.32 9.06
N VAL A 53 6.00 49.79 10.03
CA VAL A 53 6.18 48.35 10.27
C VAL A 53 6.12 48.11 11.78
N ASP A 54 5.18 47.27 12.24
CA ASP A 54 5.02 46.87 13.65
C ASP A 54 5.01 48.04 14.65
N GLY A 55 4.38 49.16 14.29
CA GLY A 55 4.31 50.37 15.10
C GLY A 55 5.56 51.27 15.04
N GLY A 56 6.60 50.87 14.33
CA GLY A 56 7.79 51.67 14.03
C GLY A 56 7.84 52.20 12.60
N LYS A 57 8.85 53.02 12.30
CA LYS A 57 9.16 53.54 10.96
C LYS A 57 10.41 52.85 10.40
N LYS A 58 10.35 52.41 9.15
CA LYS A 58 11.47 51.78 8.45
C LYS A 58 11.61 52.37 7.05
N LYS A 59 12.85 52.60 6.60
CA LYS A 59 13.11 53.03 5.22
C LYS A 59 13.23 51.81 4.31
N ARG A 60 12.77 51.93 3.07
CA ARG A 60 12.93 50.95 1.98
C ARG A 60 13.39 51.62 0.70
N PHE A 61 13.98 50.83 -0.20
CA PHE A 61 14.23 51.24 -1.58
C PHE A 61 13.05 50.91 -2.49
N VAL A 62 12.71 51.85 -3.38
CA VAL A 62 11.70 51.68 -4.43
C VAL A 62 12.37 51.83 -5.79
N PHE A 63 12.43 50.74 -6.54
CA PHE A 63 12.95 50.68 -7.90
C PHE A 63 11.79 50.87 -8.88
N GLU A 64 11.74 52.06 -9.48
CA GLU A 64 10.68 52.49 -10.42
C GLU A 64 10.89 51.94 -11.84
N ASP A 65 12.15 51.68 -12.21
CA ASP A 65 12.58 51.22 -13.55
C ASP A 65 13.08 49.76 -13.55
N ASP A 66 13.33 49.21 -14.73
CA ASP A 66 13.89 47.86 -14.91
C ASP A 66 15.25 47.70 -14.22
N LEU A 67 15.40 46.61 -13.46
CA LEU A 67 16.66 46.29 -12.79
C LEU A 67 17.46 45.28 -13.62
N LYS A 68 18.43 45.77 -14.39
CA LYS A 68 19.26 44.97 -15.32
C LYS A 68 20.62 44.62 -14.69
N CYS A 69 20.67 43.53 -13.93
CA CYS A 69 21.82 43.05 -13.17
C CYS A 69 22.40 41.73 -13.71
N GLN A 70 22.27 41.47 -15.01
CA GLN A 70 22.78 40.26 -15.62
C GLN A 70 24.30 40.15 -15.43
N GLY A 71 24.79 38.99 -14.99
CA GLY A 71 26.21 38.74 -14.75
C GLY A 71 26.81 39.45 -13.54
N PHE A 72 26.04 40.27 -12.81
CA PHE A 72 26.56 41.05 -11.68
C PHE A 72 27.08 40.13 -10.57
N VAL A 73 28.21 40.49 -9.97
CA VAL A 73 28.80 39.83 -8.80
C VAL A 73 28.55 40.71 -7.58
N PHE A 74 27.46 40.47 -6.88
CA PHE A 74 27.13 41.13 -5.62
C PHE A 74 28.05 40.62 -4.51
N PRO A 75 28.87 41.51 -3.92
CA PRO A 75 29.71 41.16 -2.78
C PRO A 75 28.88 41.03 -1.51
N GLU A 76 29.49 40.50 -0.44
CA GLU A 76 28.92 40.62 0.89
C GLU A 76 28.64 42.09 1.23
N ILE A 77 27.62 42.32 2.05
CA ILE A 77 27.26 43.68 2.48
C ILE A 77 28.44 44.24 3.30
N PRO A 78 29.04 45.38 2.89
CA PRO A 78 30.20 45.93 3.56
C PRO A 78 29.87 46.35 5.00
N ASN A 79 30.90 46.40 5.83
CA ASN A 79 30.84 46.93 7.17
C ASN A 79 30.74 48.46 7.15
N GLY A 80 29.75 48.98 7.88
CA GLY A 80 29.47 50.40 7.98
C GLY A 80 28.28 50.84 7.11
N PRO A 81 27.83 52.09 7.29
CA PRO A 81 26.69 52.62 6.54
C PRO A 81 27.08 52.92 5.09
N ILE A 82 26.11 52.78 4.20
CA ILE A 82 26.13 53.36 2.86
C ILE A 82 25.23 54.58 2.91
N GLU A 83 25.78 55.71 2.47
CA GLU A 83 25.04 56.96 2.34
C GLU A 83 24.51 57.09 0.91
N TYR A 84 23.23 57.45 0.79
CA TYR A 84 22.60 57.68 -0.50
C TYR A 84 21.48 58.70 -0.34
N THR A 85 21.36 59.60 -1.32
CA THR A 85 20.24 60.56 -1.40
C THR A 85 19.53 60.35 -2.72
N ASP A 86 18.21 60.16 -2.68
CA ASP A 86 17.41 60.00 -3.89
C ASP A 86 17.17 61.35 -4.61
N LYS A 87 16.47 61.31 -5.75
CA LYS A 87 16.17 62.51 -6.55
C LYS A 87 15.25 63.50 -5.83
N ASP A 88 14.50 63.04 -4.83
CA ASP A 88 13.54 63.82 -4.06
C ASP A 88 14.17 64.39 -2.77
N GLY A 89 15.46 64.12 -2.52
CA GLY A 89 16.20 64.57 -1.34
C GLY A 89 16.08 63.66 -0.12
N ASN A 90 15.43 62.50 -0.23
CA ASN A 90 15.32 61.55 0.87
C ASN A 90 16.64 60.80 1.05
N LYS A 91 17.11 60.73 2.30
CA LYS A 91 18.41 60.13 2.64
C LYS A 91 18.25 58.70 3.16
N TRP A 92 19.10 57.81 2.66
CA TRP A 92 19.42 56.51 3.24
C TRP A 92 20.78 56.58 3.92
N GLU A 93 20.83 56.18 5.19
CA GLU A 93 22.06 56.06 5.95
C GLU A 93 21.96 54.77 6.75
N GLY A 94 22.75 53.77 6.37
CA GLY A 94 22.71 52.45 7.01
C GLY A 94 23.24 51.34 6.11
N LYS A 95 23.22 50.11 6.63
CA LYS A 95 23.62 48.94 5.84
C LYS A 95 22.70 48.76 4.63
N PHE A 96 23.28 48.50 3.46
CA PHE A 96 22.48 48.20 2.28
C PHE A 96 21.66 46.93 2.49
N SER A 97 20.39 46.97 2.08
CA SER A 97 19.47 45.85 2.18
C SER A 97 18.33 46.01 1.18
N PHE A 98 17.83 44.90 0.62
CA PHE A 98 16.58 44.89 -0.13
C PHE A 98 15.38 44.51 0.76
N GLU A 99 15.55 44.54 2.07
CA GLU A 99 14.45 44.31 3.00
C GLU A 99 13.34 45.35 2.77
N TYR A 100 12.10 44.89 2.65
CA TYR A 100 10.92 45.70 2.28
C TYR A 100 10.99 46.40 0.91
N ALA A 101 12.04 46.15 0.11
CA ALA A 101 12.21 46.84 -1.17
C ALA A 101 11.05 46.56 -2.13
N LEU A 102 10.69 47.57 -2.91
CA LEU A 102 9.62 47.49 -3.91
C LEU A 102 10.22 47.59 -5.31
N PHE A 103 10.05 46.54 -6.11
CA PHE A 103 10.47 46.50 -7.51
C PHE A 103 9.23 46.58 -8.39
N LYS A 104 9.04 47.72 -9.07
CA LYS A 104 7.81 47.97 -9.85
C LYS A 104 7.84 47.40 -11.27
N LYS A 105 9.04 47.20 -11.83
CA LYS A 105 9.26 46.73 -13.20
C LYS A 105 10.02 45.39 -13.20
N ASP A 106 10.47 44.96 -14.37
CA ASP A 106 11.11 43.66 -14.52
C ASP A 106 12.52 43.68 -13.89
N CYS A 107 12.89 42.59 -13.23
CA CYS A 107 14.21 42.42 -12.64
C CYS A 107 14.95 41.25 -13.31
N LYS A 108 16.17 41.51 -13.79
CA LYS A 108 17.00 40.53 -14.50
C LYS A 108 18.31 40.33 -13.75
N PHE A 109 18.38 39.24 -13.00
CA PHE A 109 19.57 38.72 -12.29
C PHE A 109 20.15 37.48 -12.99
N TYR A 110 19.93 37.36 -14.30
CA TYR A 110 20.45 36.25 -15.10
C TYR A 110 21.96 36.08 -14.90
N ARG A 111 22.41 34.88 -14.52
CA ARG A 111 23.82 34.58 -14.22
C ARG A 111 24.49 35.47 -13.15
N ALA A 112 23.71 36.16 -12.33
CA ALA A 112 24.24 36.96 -11.25
C ALA A 112 24.77 36.06 -10.12
N ARG A 113 25.77 36.54 -9.38
CA ARG A 113 26.29 35.91 -8.17
C ARG A 113 25.88 36.77 -6.98
N LEU A 114 25.15 36.19 -6.03
CA LEU A 114 24.59 36.88 -4.88
C LEU A 114 25.12 36.28 -3.58
N SER A 115 25.76 37.10 -2.74
CA SER A 115 26.24 36.71 -1.42
C SER A 115 25.64 37.60 -0.32
N GLY A 116 24.91 37.00 0.62
CA GLY A 116 24.41 37.69 1.81
C GLY A 116 23.27 38.68 1.55
N ILE A 117 22.54 38.52 0.44
CA ILE A 117 21.49 39.47 0.06
C ILE A 117 20.17 39.14 0.78
N ASN A 118 19.59 40.17 1.41
CA ASN A 118 18.33 40.08 2.13
C ASN A 118 17.20 40.77 1.36
N PHE A 119 16.25 39.97 0.86
CA PHE A 119 14.99 40.35 0.22
C PHE A 119 13.77 40.13 1.14
N SER A 120 13.95 40.10 2.47
CA SER A 120 12.82 39.83 3.36
C SER A 120 11.75 40.91 3.20
N ASN A 121 10.47 40.51 3.10
CA ASN A 121 9.34 41.40 2.84
C ASN A 121 9.44 42.20 1.52
N ALA A 122 10.39 41.90 0.63
CA ALA A 122 10.50 42.57 -0.65
C ALA A 122 9.31 42.22 -1.55
N GLN A 123 8.89 43.15 -2.39
CA GLN A 123 7.78 42.97 -3.33
C GLN A 123 8.26 43.16 -4.76
N PHE A 124 8.10 42.12 -5.57
CA PHE A 124 8.37 42.14 -7.00
C PHE A 124 7.04 42.19 -7.75
N LEU A 125 6.69 43.36 -8.30
CA LEU A 125 5.39 43.57 -8.94
C LEU A 125 5.30 42.91 -10.32
N ASN A 126 6.42 42.78 -11.02
CA ASN A 126 6.49 42.21 -12.37
C ASN A 126 7.49 41.03 -12.43
N LYS A 127 7.92 40.63 -13.64
CA LYS A 127 8.70 39.41 -13.84
C LYS A 127 10.10 39.55 -13.23
N VAL A 128 10.58 38.47 -12.64
CA VAL A 128 11.93 38.39 -12.08
C VAL A 128 12.64 37.15 -12.60
N SER A 129 13.83 37.33 -13.17
CA SER A 129 14.65 36.23 -13.65
C SER A 129 15.94 36.14 -12.85
N PHE A 130 16.07 35.08 -12.06
CA PHE A 130 17.30 34.57 -11.45
C PHE A 130 17.82 33.33 -12.19
N PHE A 131 17.44 33.15 -13.46
CA PHE A 131 17.89 32.02 -14.26
C PHE A 131 19.42 31.93 -14.29
N ASP A 132 19.94 30.73 -14.03
CA ASP A 132 21.38 30.42 -13.96
C ASP A 132 22.17 31.27 -12.94
N ALA A 133 21.48 31.88 -11.96
CA ALA A 133 22.11 32.65 -10.89
C ALA A 133 22.76 31.73 -9.85
N ARG A 134 23.72 32.27 -9.09
CA ARG A 134 24.42 31.58 -8.00
C ARG A 134 24.19 32.33 -6.70
N PHE A 135 23.62 31.65 -5.72
CA PHE A 135 23.35 32.18 -4.38
C PHE A 135 24.26 31.49 -3.37
N TYR A 136 25.09 32.25 -2.67
CA TYR A 136 25.91 31.73 -1.57
C TYR A 136 25.15 31.80 -0.24
N SER A 137 24.34 32.84 -0.06
CA SER A 137 23.37 32.99 1.03
C SER A 137 22.32 34.01 0.60
N VAL A 138 21.04 33.69 0.77
CA VAL A 138 19.94 34.57 0.37
C VAL A 138 18.71 34.40 1.25
N ILE A 139 18.05 35.51 1.56
CA ILE A 139 16.86 35.53 2.40
C ILE A 139 15.71 36.16 1.59
N PHE A 140 14.68 35.36 1.32
CA PHE A 140 13.40 35.75 0.71
C PHE A 140 12.23 35.59 1.69
N LYS A 141 12.51 35.69 3.00
CA LYS A 141 11.49 35.53 4.05
C LYS A 141 10.35 36.53 3.84
N ASP A 142 9.12 36.06 3.77
CA ASP A 142 7.91 36.89 3.56
C ASP A 142 7.95 37.74 2.26
N ALA A 143 8.85 37.43 1.32
CA ALA A 143 8.93 38.12 0.04
C ALA A 143 7.70 37.80 -0.82
N ILE A 144 7.23 38.77 -1.60
CA ILE A 144 6.04 38.65 -2.45
C ILE A 144 6.44 38.82 -3.91
N PHE A 145 6.37 37.73 -4.67
CA PHE A 145 6.49 37.73 -6.12
C PHE A 145 5.09 37.81 -6.72
N LYS A 146 4.67 39.02 -7.11
CA LYS A 146 3.39 39.21 -7.83
C LYS A 146 3.51 38.78 -9.29
N GLY A 147 4.63 39.09 -9.94
CA GLY A 147 4.95 38.57 -11.27
C GLY A 147 5.50 37.15 -11.24
N TYR A 148 5.75 36.60 -12.42
CA TYR A 148 6.39 35.28 -12.57
C TYR A 148 7.86 35.38 -12.16
N VAL A 149 8.34 34.39 -11.40
CA VAL A 149 9.75 34.30 -11.00
C VAL A 149 10.41 33.05 -11.57
N ASP A 150 11.59 33.22 -12.15
CA ASP A 150 12.39 32.13 -12.71
C ASP A 150 13.72 31.97 -11.98
N PHE A 151 13.87 30.86 -11.26
CA PHE A 151 15.10 30.37 -10.65
C PHE A 151 15.67 29.17 -11.43
N GLY A 152 15.26 28.96 -12.69
CA GLY A 152 15.73 27.86 -13.52
C GLY A 152 17.25 27.74 -13.54
N THR A 153 17.75 26.50 -13.41
CA THR A 153 19.17 26.11 -13.38
C THR A 153 20.06 26.81 -12.34
N SER A 154 19.47 27.61 -11.45
CA SER A 154 20.21 28.36 -10.44
C SER A 154 20.78 27.45 -9.35
N GLN A 155 21.86 27.91 -8.71
CA GLN A 155 22.63 27.16 -7.73
C GLN A 155 22.59 27.87 -6.38
N PHE A 156 22.04 27.21 -5.35
CA PHE A 156 21.96 27.72 -4.00
C PHE A 156 22.91 26.93 -3.08
N TYR A 157 24.11 27.47 -2.87
CA TYR A 157 25.18 26.82 -2.12
C TYR A 157 25.03 26.93 -0.59
N GLY A 158 24.23 27.87 -0.10
CA GLY A 158 23.95 28.06 1.32
C GLY A 158 22.49 27.86 1.68
N ILE A 159 22.11 28.37 2.85
CA ILE A 159 20.71 28.35 3.32
C ILE A 159 19.91 29.34 2.47
N SER A 160 18.83 28.85 1.87
CA SER A 160 17.91 29.65 1.06
C SER A 160 16.58 29.74 1.79
N ASN A 161 16.35 30.88 2.44
CA ASN A 161 15.18 31.09 3.29
C ASN A 161 14.03 31.70 2.48
N PHE A 162 13.02 30.90 2.15
CA PHE A 162 11.78 31.32 1.49
C PHE A 162 10.58 31.23 2.45
N ARG A 163 10.81 31.28 3.76
CA ARG A 163 9.74 31.10 4.74
C ARG A 163 8.70 32.19 4.60
N GLY A 164 7.43 31.80 4.51
CA GLY A 164 6.31 32.74 4.31
C GLY A 164 6.29 33.45 2.94
N ALA A 165 7.22 33.13 2.03
CA ALA A 165 7.27 33.75 0.71
C ALA A 165 6.01 33.43 -0.12
N LYS A 166 5.57 34.38 -0.95
CA LYS A 166 4.34 34.28 -1.73
C LYS A 166 4.63 34.40 -3.22
N PHE A 167 4.32 33.35 -3.97
CA PHE A 167 4.49 33.27 -5.42
C PHE A 167 3.13 33.34 -6.12
N LYS A 168 2.72 34.53 -6.58
CA LYS A 168 1.34 34.76 -7.03
C LYS A 168 1.09 34.32 -8.48
N ASN A 169 2.00 34.60 -9.41
CA ASN A 169 1.83 34.31 -10.84
C ASN A 169 2.67 33.12 -11.35
N GLY A 170 3.17 32.30 -10.43
CA GLY A 170 3.97 31.11 -10.72
C GLY A 170 5.46 31.27 -10.45
N ALA A 171 6.13 30.13 -10.28
CA ALA A 171 7.55 30.07 -9.96
C ALA A 171 8.20 28.86 -10.65
N SER A 172 9.33 29.08 -11.31
CA SER A 172 10.16 28.01 -11.86
C SER A 172 11.42 27.84 -11.04
N PHE A 173 11.70 26.60 -10.66
CA PHE A 173 12.93 26.10 -10.06
C PHE A 173 13.49 24.94 -10.91
N ARG A 174 13.13 24.88 -12.20
CA ARG A 174 13.52 23.78 -13.09
C ARG A 174 15.03 23.60 -13.11
N GLY A 175 15.52 22.40 -12.80
CA GLY A 175 16.95 22.09 -12.77
C GLY A 175 17.76 22.88 -11.72
N ALA A 176 17.10 23.57 -10.78
CA ALA A 176 17.78 24.30 -9.74
C ALA A 176 18.37 23.35 -8.69
N TYR A 177 19.50 23.74 -8.11
CA TYR A 177 20.14 23.00 -7.02
C TYR A 177 20.05 23.76 -5.70
N PHE A 178 19.61 23.08 -4.64
CA PHE A 178 19.54 23.63 -3.29
C PHE A 178 20.32 22.79 -2.29
N LYS A 179 21.34 23.36 -1.65
CA LYS A 179 21.98 22.72 -0.49
C LYS A 179 21.04 22.65 0.72
N LYS A 180 20.32 23.75 1.00
CA LYS A 180 19.26 23.78 2.01
C LYS A 180 18.17 24.80 1.63
N ALA A 181 16.96 24.31 1.39
CA ALA A 181 15.81 25.11 1.02
C ALA A 181 14.75 25.12 2.14
N GLU A 182 14.38 26.31 2.58
CA GLU A 182 13.40 26.54 3.64
C GLU A 182 12.16 27.24 3.08
N PHE A 183 11.17 26.46 2.64
CA PHE A 183 9.88 26.93 2.11
C PHE A 183 8.74 26.84 3.13
N GLN A 184 9.04 26.85 4.43
CA GLN A 184 8.01 26.70 5.46
C GLN A 184 6.99 27.84 5.39
N ALA A 185 5.71 27.49 5.44
CA ALA A 185 4.59 28.43 5.28
C ALA A 185 4.59 29.25 3.97
N ALA A 186 5.37 28.84 2.95
CA ALA A 186 5.34 29.50 1.65
C ALA A 186 4.00 29.25 0.92
N GLU A 187 3.55 30.23 0.15
CA GLU A 187 2.30 30.17 -0.62
C GLU A 187 2.59 30.23 -2.12
N PHE A 188 2.32 29.15 -2.82
CA PHE A 188 2.45 29.03 -4.27
C PHE A 188 1.07 29.11 -4.92
N THR A 189 0.68 30.31 -5.39
CA THR A 189 -0.63 30.51 -6.02
C THR A 189 -0.66 30.08 -7.47
N GLY A 190 0.38 30.45 -8.23
CA GLY A 190 0.52 30.05 -9.63
C GLY A 190 1.14 28.66 -9.80
N HIS A 191 1.30 28.27 -11.06
CA HIS A 191 1.98 27.02 -11.42
C HIS A 191 3.43 27.04 -10.92
N THR A 192 3.83 26.02 -10.15
CA THR A 192 5.16 25.90 -9.57
C THR A 192 5.89 24.67 -10.09
N LYS A 193 7.13 24.87 -10.57
CA LYS A 193 7.92 23.82 -11.23
C LYS A 193 9.24 23.57 -10.53
N PHE A 194 9.43 22.37 -10.01
CA PHE A 194 10.69 21.82 -9.50
C PHE A 194 11.25 20.72 -10.41
N THR A 195 10.77 20.63 -11.65
CA THR A 195 11.18 19.60 -12.62
C THR A 195 12.71 19.51 -12.73
N GLY A 196 13.26 18.32 -12.51
CA GLY A 196 14.70 18.06 -12.57
C GLY A 196 15.55 18.79 -11.51
N ALA A 197 14.92 19.46 -10.53
CA ALA A 197 15.64 20.12 -9.44
C ALA A 197 16.30 19.09 -8.51
N THR A 198 17.35 19.51 -7.82
CA THR A 198 18.01 18.69 -6.79
C THR A 198 18.03 19.46 -5.48
N LEU A 199 17.44 18.89 -4.43
CA LEU A 199 17.37 19.50 -3.12
C LEU A 199 18.01 18.57 -2.09
N ASP A 200 19.13 19.00 -1.50
CA ASP A 200 19.82 18.21 -0.49
C ASP A 200 19.00 18.17 0.80
N ASN A 201 18.57 19.32 1.33
CA ASN A 201 17.63 19.41 2.45
C ASN A 201 16.51 20.37 2.07
N ALA A 202 15.27 19.91 2.16
CA ALA A 202 14.11 20.73 1.79
C ALA A 202 13.01 20.62 2.84
N SER A 203 12.49 21.77 3.25
CA SER A 203 11.31 21.83 4.12
C SER A 203 10.22 22.67 3.48
N PHE A 204 9.09 22.03 3.22
CA PHE A 204 7.84 22.62 2.74
C PHE A 204 6.76 22.58 3.83
N ASP A 205 7.17 22.46 5.10
CA ASP A 205 6.23 22.32 6.22
C ASP A 205 5.28 23.51 6.28
N SER A 206 3.98 23.22 6.39
CA SER A 206 2.88 24.20 6.34
C SER A 206 2.80 25.03 5.06
N ALA A 207 3.53 24.67 4.00
CA ALA A 207 3.40 25.33 2.69
C ALA A 207 2.03 25.05 2.07
N THR A 208 1.56 25.98 1.23
CA THR A 208 0.30 25.84 0.50
C THR A 208 0.53 26.02 -0.99
N PHE A 209 0.29 24.97 -1.76
CA PHE A 209 0.27 25.00 -3.23
C PHE A 209 -1.17 25.15 -3.71
N LYS A 210 -1.56 26.39 -4.03
CA LYS A 210 -2.89 26.67 -4.61
C LYS A 210 -2.95 26.39 -6.12
N GLY A 211 -1.82 26.48 -6.80
CA GLY A 211 -1.65 26.07 -8.19
C GLY A 211 -1.10 24.65 -8.33
N ILE A 212 -0.91 24.19 -9.56
CA ILE A 212 -0.27 22.90 -9.87
C ILE A 212 1.18 22.92 -9.35
N ALA A 213 1.65 21.80 -8.80
CA ALA A 213 3.02 21.61 -8.35
C ALA A 213 3.68 20.44 -9.08
N GLU A 214 4.72 20.72 -9.86
CA GLU A 214 5.47 19.75 -10.64
C GLU A 214 6.82 19.43 -9.98
N PHE A 215 7.02 18.19 -9.56
CA PHE A 215 8.29 17.64 -9.04
C PHE A 215 8.80 16.49 -9.93
N TYR A 216 8.54 16.58 -11.23
CA TYR A 216 8.97 15.58 -12.20
C TYR A 216 10.48 15.41 -12.19
N GLY A 217 10.98 14.18 -12.05
CA GLY A 217 12.43 13.93 -12.05
C GLY A 217 13.22 14.69 -10.98
N THR A 218 12.57 15.20 -9.93
CA THR A 218 13.23 15.91 -8.83
C THR A 218 13.97 14.92 -7.94
N THR A 219 15.17 15.28 -7.48
CA THR A 219 15.95 14.48 -6.52
C THR A 219 16.01 15.16 -5.16
N PHE A 220 15.55 14.48 -4.11
CA PHE A 220 15.70 14.90 -2.71
C PHE A 220 16.78 14.04 -2.04
N ARG A 221 17.98 14.59 -1.80
CA ARG A 221 19.14 13.77 -1.38
C ARG A 221 19.11 13.37 0.09
N ASN A 222 18.82 14.31 0.98
CA ASN A 222 18.68 14.06 2.42
C ASN A 222 17.21 14.21 2.81
N MET A 223 16.90 15.03 3.82
CA MET A 223 15.56 15.14 4.34
C MET A 223 14.68 16.06 3.49
N ALA A 224 13.50 15.55 3.10
CA ALA A 224 12.42 16.31 2.46
C ALA A 224 11.15 16.24 3.31
N THR A 225 10.69 17.39 3.81
CA THR A 225 9.52 17.45 4.70
C THR A 225 8.39 18.25 4.07
N PHE A 226 7.17 17.72 4.18
CA PHE A 226 5.90 18.26 3.70
C PHE A 226 4.83 18.16 4.81
N ARG A 227 5.22 18.41 6.07
CA ARG A 227 4.30 18.28 7.20
C ARG A 227 3.25 19.37 7.14
N ASP A 228 1.98 19.00 7.31
CA ASP A 228 0.86 19.94 7.24
C ASP A 228 0.79 20.74 5.92
N THR A 229 1.48 20.27 4.86
CA THR A 229 1.44 20.89 3.54
C THR A 229 0.10 20.64 2.87
N THR A 230 -0.44 21.64 2.18
CA THR A 230 -1.69 21.49 1.42
C THR A 230 -1.45 21.71 -0.08
N PHE A 231 -1.85 20.73 -0.88
CA PHE A 231 -1.90 20.80 -2.35
C PHE A 231 -3.36 20.93 -2.79
N ASN A 232 -3.77 22.12 -3.25
CA ASN A 232 -5.14 22.38 -3.68
C ASN A 232 -5.43 21.92 -5.11
N GLN A 233 -4.39 21.75 -5.92
CA GLN A 233 -4.45 21.26 -7.30
C GLN A 233 -3.59 19.99 -7.43
N GLN A 234 -3.46 19.48 -8.66
CA GLN A 234 -2.67 18.31 -8.95
C GLN A 234 -1.21 18.51 -8.53
N VAL A 235 -0.62 17.45 -8.00
CA VAL A 235 0.82 17.37 -7.69
C VAL A 235 1.42 16.16 -8.39
N TYR A 236 2.62 16.35 -8.93
CA TYR A 236 3.32 15.33 -9.70
C TYR A 236 4.72 15.08 -9.13
N PHE A 237 4.90 13.96 -8.44
CA PHE A 237 6.18 13.40 -8.04
C PHE A 237 6.53 12.21 -8.94
N SER A 238 6.37 12.34 -10.26
CA SER A 238 6.55 11.22 -11.18
C SER A 238 7.80 11.36 -12.06
N GLU A 239 8.01 10.37 -12.92
CA GLU A 239 9.02 10.44 -13.96
C GLU A 239 8.84 11.67 -14.86
N ASP A 240 9.95 12.33 -15.16
CA ASP A 240 10.02 13.35 -16.19
C ASP A 240 10.05 12.68 -17.58
N SER A 241 9.00 12.90 -18.36
CA SER A 241 8.85 12.33 -19.70
C SER A 241 9.94 12.75 -20.69
N GLU A 242 10.60 13.89 -20.45
CA GLU A 242 11.67 14.39 -21.34
C GLU A 242 12.99 13.64 -21.08
N THR A 243 13.27 13.31 -19.82
CA THR A 243 14.55 12.73 -19.40
C THR A 243 14.48 11.25 -19.02
N ASN A 244 13.26 10.69 -18.93
CA ASN A 244 12.97 9.36 -18.36
C ASN A 244 13.61 9.17 -16.98
N LYS A 245 13.69 10.25 -16.20
CA LYS A 245 14.22 10.21 -14.83
C LYS A 245 13.07 10.22 -13.84
N PRO A 246 12.98 9.22 -12.94
CA PRO A 246 11.99 9.22 -11.87
C PRO A 246 12.25 10.37 -10.89
N ALA A 247 11.21 10.80 -10.18
CA ALA A 247 11.41 11.55 -8.95
C ALA A 247 12.01 10.60 -7.89
N VAL A 248 13.05 11.04 -7.19
CA VAL A 248 13.80 10.21 -6.24
C VAL A 248 13.90 10.90 -4.90
N PHE A 249 13.50 10.20 -3.83
CA PHE A 249 13.77 10.56 -2.45
C PHE A 249 14.88 9.64 -1.93
N GLU A 250 16.13 10.11 -1.99
CA GLU A 250 17.29 9.35 -1.50
C GLU A 250 17.31 9.31 0.04
N GLY A 251 16.94 10.41 0.69
CA GLY A 251 16.76 10.50 2.13
C GLY A 251 15.29 10.50 2.57
N GLN A 252 15.05 10.85 3.84
CA GLN A 252 13.72 10.72 4.45
C GLN A 252 12.67 11.61 3.77
N ALA A 253 11.51 11.04 3.46
CA ALA A 253 10.38 11.74 2.85
C ALA A 253 9.17 11.76 3.82
N ILE A 254 8.84 12.94 4.36
CA ILE A 254 7.86 13.07 5.45
C ILE A 254 6.67 13.92 5.01
N PHE A 255 5.53 13.28 4.76
CA PHE A 255 4.25 13.86 4.34
C PHE A 255 3.19 13.81 5.46
N GLU A 256 3.60 13.86 6.73
CA GLU A 256 2.67 13.78 7.86
C GLU A 256 1.60 14.87 7.81
N ARG A 257 0.34 14.49 7.96
CA ARG A 257 -0.82 15.41 7.89
C ARG A 257 -0.89 16.25 6.61
N ALA A 258 -0.16 15.87 5.56
CA ALA A 258 -0.26 16.50 4.25
C ALA A 258 -1.66 16.26 3.66
N LYS A 259 -2.16 17.27 2.93
CA LYS A 259 -3.50 17.24 2.32
C LYS A 259 -3.39 17.39 0.82
N PHE A 260 -3.89 16.40 0.09
CA PHE A 260 -3.95 16.39 -1.38
C PHE A 260 -5.42 16.50 -1.80
N LEU A 261 -5.85 17.69 -2.22
CA LEU A 261 -7.27 17.95 -2.50
C LEU A 261 -7.69 17.48 -3.90
N ARG A 262 -6.73 17.36 -4.83
CA ARG A 262 -6.89 16.84 -6.18
C ARG A 262 -5.93 15.65 -6.38
N LYS A 263 -5.85 15.15 -7.61
CA LYS A 263 -5.08 13.95 -7.95
C LYS A 263 -3.60 14.14 -7.58
N ALA A 264 -3.02 13.15 -6.92
CA ALA A 264 -1.60 13.11 -6.57
C ALA A 264 -0.92 11.95 -7.29
N TYR A 265 0.15 12.25 -8.01
CA TYR A 265 0.86 11.30 -8.85
C TYR A 265 2.26 11.04 -8.27
N PHE A 266 2.52 9.79 -7.93
CA PHE A 266 3.78 9.21 -7.48
C PHE A 266 4.16 8.03 -8.39
N GLU A 267 3.78 8.09 -9.67
CA GLU A 267 4.11 7.04 -10.63
C GLU A 267 5.63 6.96 -10.80
N ARG A 268 6.17 5.74 -10.70
CA ARG A 268 7.61 5.44 -10.82
C ARG A 268 8.49 6.21 -9.82
N THR A 269 7.93 6.75 -8.74
CA THR A 269 8.74 7.41 -7.70
C THR A 269 9.59 6.38 -6.97
N GLU A 270 10.85 6.71 -6.72
CA GLU A 270 11.75 5.90 -5.89
C GLU A 270 11.90 6.53 -4.50
N PHE A 271 11.47 5.81 -3.47
CA PHE A 271 11.71 6.18 -2.07
C PHE A 271 12.78 5.27 -1.47
N LYS A 272 14.02 5.76 -1.38
CA LYS A 272 15.18 4.95 -0.95
C LYS A 272 15.40 4.91 0.56
N SER A 273 14.73 5.80 1.29
CA SER A 273 14.80 5.88 2.76
C SER A 273 13.40 5.93 3.37
N ILE A 274 13.33 6.19 4.67
CA ILE A 274 12.09 6.19 5.46
C ILE A 274 11.05 7.13 4.83
N VAL A 275 9.84 6.60 4.66
CA VAL A 275 8.69 7.35 4.16
C VAL A 275 7.60 7.40 5.22
N GLY A 276 7.07 8.59 5.48
CA GLY A 276 5.98 8.79 6.43
C GLY A 276 4.82 9.58 5.85
N PHE A 277 3.66 8.95 5.73
CA PHE A 277 2.37 9.57 5.38
C PHE A 277 1.39 9.58 6.56
N ARG A 278 1.90 9.57 7.80
CA ARG A 278 1.07 9.45 9.00
C ARG A 278 -0.01 10.53 9.02
N LYS A 279 -1.28 10.11 9.12
CA LYS A 279 -2.46 10.99 9.12
C LYS A 279 -2.56 11.93 7.90
N ALA A 280 -1.91 11.62 6.79
CA ALA A 280 -2.11 12.35 5.54
C ALA A 280 -3.50 12.05 4.95
N ARG A 281 -3.98 12.92 4.06
CA ARG A 281 -5.28 12.73 3.40
C ARG A 281 -5.19 12.99 1.90
N PHE A 282 -5.62 12.00 1.11
CA PHE A 282 -5.80 12.10 -0.34
C PHE A 282 -7.30 12.16 -0.66
N ASN A 283 -7.83 13.32 -1.03
CA ASN A 283 -9.27 13.48 -1.30
C ASN A 283 -9.70 12.97 -2.68
N ALA A 284 -8.75 12.82 -3.61
CA ALA A 284 -8.97 12.31 -4.95
C ALA A 284 -8.00 11.15 -5.23
N LEU A 285 -7.82 10.79 -6.51
CA LEU A 285 -6.93 9.71 -6.93
C LEU A 285 -5.51 9.90 -6.36
N ALA A 286 -4.99 8.87 -5.69
CA ALA A 286 -3.58 8.73 -5.34
C ALA A 286 -2.95 7.61 -6.18
N ASN A 287 -2.07 7.98 -7.11
CA ASN A 287 -1.46 7.04 -8.04
C ASN A 287 -0.01 6.79 -7.65
N PHE A 288 0.31 5.57 -7.19
CA PHE A 288 1.66 5.08 -6.88
C PHE A 288 2.12 4.02 -7.88
N TYR A 289 1.54 3.97 -9.09
CA TYR A 289 1.86 2.96 -10.10
C TYR A 289 3.38 2.82 -10.30
N ARG A 290 3.91 1.59 -10.16
CA ARG A 290 5.35 1.29 -10.27
C ARG A 290 6.28 2.05 -9.31
N ALA A 291 5.77 2.60 -8.21
CA ALA A 291 6.61 3.20 -7.18
C ALA A 291 7.39 2.12 -6.41
N THR A 292 8.57 2.47 -5.90
CA THR A 292 9.41 1.60 -5.07
C THR A 292 9.63 2.22 -3.69
N PHE A 293 9.49 1.40 -2.66
CA PHE A 293 9.73 1.78 -1.26
C PHE A 293 10.83 0.90 -0.68
N GLU A 294 12.01 1.47 -0.49
CA GLU A 294 13.21 0.78 -0.03
C GLU A 294 13.61 1.14 1.40
N GLY A 295 13.01 2.18 1.98
CA GLY A 295 13.28 2.58 3.36
C GLY A 295 12.93 1.49 4.37
N GLU A 296 13.72 1.38 5.44
CA GLU A 296 13.53 0.37 6.50
C GLU A 296 12.15 0.43 7.15
N VAL A 297 11.55 1.63 7.24
CA VAL A 297 10.22 1.85 7.80
C VAL A 297 9.40 2.71 6.85
N ASN A 298 8.28 2.17 6.39
CA ASN A 298 7.31 2.89 5.56
C ASN A 298 5.97 2.97 6.29
N THR A 299 5.61 4.15 6.78
CA THR A 299 4.38 4.35 7.57
C THR A 299 3.33 5.12 6.80
N PHE A 300 2.21 4.46 6.54
CA PHE A 300 0.93 4.99 6.09
C PHE A 300 -0.09 4.99 7.24
N SER A 301 0.37 4.99 8.50
CA SER A 301 -0.52 4.79 9.64
C SER A 301 -1.50 5.96 9.80
N GLY A 302 -2.79 5.64 9.95
CA GLY A 302 -3.87 6.62 10.07
C GLY A 302 -4.11 7.45 8.80
N ILE A 303 -3.59 7.04 7.64
CA ILE A 303 -3.81 7.75 6.39
C ILE A 303 -5.27 7.60 5.93
N THR A 304 -5.80 8.61 5.24
CA THR A 304 -7.12 8.50 4.60
C THR A 304 -7.02 8.70 3.09
N PHE A 305 -7.46 7.70 2.33
CA PHE A 305 -7.71 7.77 0.89
C PHE A 305 -9.20 8.00 0.65
N GLY A 306 -9.60 9.26 0.50
CA GLY A 306 -10.95 9.69 0.14
C GLY A 306 -11.34 9.34 -1.30
N GLY A 307 -10.36 9.37 -2.21
CA GLY A 307 -10.49 8.89 -3.59
C GLY A 307 -9.88 7.50 -3.79
N ASP A 308 -9.90 7.02 -5.03
CA ASP A 308 -9.26 5.74 -5.38
C ASP A 308 -7.74 5.80 -5.17
N VAL A 309 -7.14 4.66 -4.82
CA VAL A 309 -5.68 4.52 -4.68
C VAL A 309 -5.16 3.37 -5.52
N GLN A 310 -4.06 3.62 -6.22
CA GLN A 310 -3.41 2.65 -7.10
C GLN A 310 -1.99 2.38 -6.63
N PHE A 311 -1.79 1.22 -6.00
CA PHE A 311 -0.48 0.63 -5.68
C PHE A 311 -0.10 -0.47 -6.69
N SER A 312 -0.55 -0.34 -7.94
CA SER A 312 -0.31 -1.38 -8.94
C SER A 312 1.17 -1.43 -9.34
N GLU A 313 1.74 -2.63 -9.42
CA GLU A 313 3.17 -2.89 -9.68
C GLU A 313 4.11 -2.20 -8.66
N VAL A 314 3.64 -1.91 -7.44
CA VAL A 314 4.46 -1.33 -6.37
C VAL A 314 5.29 -2.41 -5.68
N THR A 315 6.53 -2.07 -5.30
CA THR A 315 7.37 -2.94 -4.48
C THR A 315 7.71 -2.27 -3.14
N PHE A 316 7.29 -2.89 -2.04
CA PHE A 316 7.73 -2.57 -0.69
C PHE A 316 8.85 -3.53 -0.30
N LYS A 317 10.12 -3.08 -0.33
CA LYS A 317 11.28 -3.93 -0.03
C LYS A 317 11.44 -4.25 1.46
N ASN A 318 10.83 -3.45 2.32
CA ASN A 318 10.95 -3.51 3.78
C ASN A 318 9.56 -3.36 4.41
N PHE A 319 9.52 -3.36 5.75
CA PHE A 319 8.29 -3.24 6.52
C PHE A 319 7.42 -2.06 6.07
N VAL A 320 6.12 -2.33 5.93
CA VAL A 320 5.11 -1.31 5.63
C VAL A 320 3.91 -1.42 6.58
N SER A 321 3.50 -0.29 7.15
CA SER A 321 2.33 -0.20 8.02
C SER A 321 1.29 0.74 7.48
N PHE A 322 0.10 0.22 7.22
CA PHE A 322 -1.15 0.92 6.95
C PHE A 322 -2.04 1.01 8.20
N GLN A 323 -1.50 0.73 9.39
CA GLN A 323 -2.29 0.63 10.62
C GLN A 323 -3.26 1.80 10.84
N GLY A 324 -4.53 1.50 11.10
CA GLY A 324 -5.57 2.50 11.35
C GLY A 324 -5.94 3.35 10.14
N SER A 325 -5.57 2.94 8.93
CA SER A 325 -5.87 3.70 7.70
C SER A 325 -7.30 3.48 7.21
N THR A 326 -7.80 4.44 6.44
CA THR A 326 -9.15 4.41 5.88
C THR A 326 -9.09 4.59 4.35
N PHE A 327 -9.69 3.66 3.63
CA PHE A 327 -9.83 3.66 2.18
C PHE A 327 -11.32 3.86 1.84
N GLU A 328 -11.74 5.12 1.67
CA GLU A 328 -13.10 5.49 1.27
C GLU A 328 -13.33 5.21 -0.23
N GLY A 329 -12.26 5.27 -1.03
CA GLY A 329 -12.21 4.89 -2.45
C GLY A 329 -11.83 3.43 -2.69
N THR A 330 -11.74 3.04 -3.96
CA THR A 330 -11.25 1.72 -4.38
C THR A 330 -9.75 1.62 -4.13
N ALA A 331 -9.28 0.52 -3.56
CA ALA A 331 -7.85 0.27 -3.31
C ALA A 331 -7.32 -0.85 -4.21
N GLN A 332 -6.33 -0.54 -5.04
CA GLN A 332 -5.74 -1.49 -6.00
C GLN A 332 -4.29 -1.81 -5.64
N PHE A 333 -4.05 -3.04 -5.22
CA PHE A 333 -2.72 -3.63 -4.98
C PHE A 333 -2.42 -4.70 -6.05
N ILE A 334 -2.61 -4.34 -7.32
CA ILE A 334 -2.44 -5.28 -8.44
C ILE A 334 -0.95 -5.49 -8.69
N GLU A 335 -0.47 -6.73 -8.72
CA GLU A 335 0.96 -7.05 -8.92
C GLU A 335 1.89 -6.36 -7.91
N THR A 336 1.36 -6.00 -6.73
CA THR A 336 2.16 -5.43 -5.64
C THR A 336 2.98 -6.52 -4.96
N ILE A 337 4.24 -6.22 -4.66
CA ILE A 337 5.14 -7.12 -3.93
C ILE A 337 5.46 -6.52 -2.57
N PHE A 338 5.14 -7.25 -1.51
CA PHE A 338 5.56 -6.97 -0.14
C PHE A 338 6.68 -7.96 0.21
N GLU A 339 7.93 -7.49 0.23
CA GLU A 339 9.10 -8.34 0.52
C GLU A 339 9.19 -8.73 2.00
N GLU A 340 8.76 -7.82 2.88
CA GLU A 340 8.75 -8.00 4.34
C GLU A 340 7.32 -7.91 4.90
N GLU A 341 7.17 -7.78 6.22
CA GLU A 341 5.88 -7.70 6.88
C GLU A 341 5.03 -6.50 6.39
N SER A 342 3.74 -6.78 6.16
CA SER A 342 2.72 -5.82 5.75
C SER A 342 1.60 -5.76 6.78
N ASN A 343 1.47 -4.60 7.43
CA ASN A 343 0.57 -4.41 8.55
C ASN A 343 -0.63 -3.55 8.13
N PHE A 344 -1.82 -4.17 8.08
CA PHE A 344 -3.12 -3.54 7.84
C PHE A 344 -4.00 -3.54 9.10
N LEU A 345 -3.43 -3.59 10.31
CA LEU A 345 -4.17 -3.60 11.57
C LEU A 345 -5.18 -2.43 11.64
N ASP A 346 -6.41 -2.71 12.07
CA ASP A 346 -7.48 -1.71 12.27
C ASP A 346 -7.76 -0.83 11.03
N CYS A 347 -7.55 -1.36 9.82
CA CYS A 347 -7.88 -0.64 8.59
C CYS A 347 -9.38 -0.66 8.29
N VAL A 348 -9.85 0.30 7.49
CA VAL A 348 -11.23 0.30 6.97
C VAL A 348 -11.20 0.41 5.45
N PHE A 349 -11.75 -0.58 4.76
CA PHE A 349 -11.97 -0.57 3.31
C PHE A 349 -13.46 -0.41 3.01
N SER A 350 -13.88 0.81 2.63
CA SER A 350 -15.28 1.13 2.37
C SER A 350 -15.75 0.70 0.98
N LYS A 351 -14.81 0.51 0.04
CA LYS A 351 -15.08 0.02 -1.32
C LYS A 351 -14.25 -1.22 -1.63
N LEU A 352 -14.29 -1.65 -2.88
CA LEU A 352 -13.54 -2.80 -3.38
C LEU A 352 -12.04 -2.61 -3.08
N VAL A 353 -11.42 -3.64 -2.51
CA VAL A 353 -9.96 -3.78 -2.45
C VAL A 353 -9.53 -5.01 -3.24
N THR A 354 -8.52 -4.87 -4.08
CA THR A 354 -8.00 -5.98 -4.89
C THR A 354 -6.50 -6.15 -4.69
N PHE A 355 -6.10 -7.40 -4.44
CA PHE A 355 -4.74 -7.90 -4.35
C PHE A 355 -4.48 -8.88 -5.50
N TYR A 356 -5.02 -8.59 -6.69
CA TYR A 356 -4.84 -9.41 -7.89
C TYR A 356 -3.36 -9.54 -8.24
N ASN A 357 -2.83 -10.75 -8.32
CA ASN A 357 -1.40 -11.00 -8.52
C ASN A 357 -0.47 -10.34 -7.49
N ALA A 358 -0.98 -9.86 -6.35
CA ALA A 358 -0.13 -9.39 -5.25
C ALA A 358 0.60 -10.55 -4.58
N VAL A 359 1.78 -10.30 -4.04
CA VAL A 359 2.63 -11.31 -3.37
C VAL A 359 3.07 -10.78 -2.01
N PHE A 360 2.94 -11.62 -1.00
CA PHE A 360 3.30 -11.32 0.39
C PHE A 360 4.39 -12.28 0.87
N LYS A 361 5.61 -11.77 0.99
CA LYS A 361 6.78 -12.57 1.39
C LYS A 361 6.98 -12.59 2.91
N GLY A 362 6.65 -11.50 3.60
CA GLY A 362 6.58 -11.44 5.07
C GLY A 362 5.17 -11.66 5.63
N ASN A 363 5.03 -11.47 6.95
CA ASN A 363 3.75 -11.62 7.63
C ASN A 363 2.71 -10.61 7.12
N VAL A 364 1.44 -11.01 7.11
CA VAL A 364 0.33 -10.16 6.68
C VAL A 364 -0.70 -10.06 7.79
N ILE A 365 -0.90 -8.84 8.31
CA ILE A 365 -1.77 -8.60 9.46
C ILE A 365 -2.97 -7.79 9.00
N PHE A 366 -4.15 -8.40 8.94
CA PHE A 366 -5.43 -7.73 8.75
C PHE A 366 -6.24 -7.64 10.05
N LYS A 367 -5.66 -7.97 11.20
CA LYS A 367 -6.38 -8.00 12.47
C LYS A 367 -7.14 -6.70 12.76
N GLY A 368 -8.41 -6.81 13.15
CA GLY A 368 -9.29 -5.65 13.40
C GLY A 368 -9.75 -4.90 12.14
N THR A 369 -9.38 -5.36 10.94
CA THR A 369 -9.75 -4.68 9.69
C THR A 369 -11.23 -4.85 9.37
N THR A 370 -11.85 -3.78 8.90
CA THR A 370 -13.21 -3.77 8.37
C THR A 370 -13.20 -3.76 6.84
N PHE A 371 -13.90 -4.72 6.23
CA PHE A 371 -14.16 -4.79 4.80
C PHE A 371 -15.66 -4.59 4.54
N GLU A 372 -16.07 -3.37 4.16
CA GLU A 372 -17.48 -3.03 3.89
C GLU A 372 -17.97 -3.56 2.53
N ARG A 373 -17.03 -3.73 1.60
CA ARG A 373 -17.23 -4.33 0.27
C ARG A 373 -16.32 -5.55 0.11
N ILE A 374 -16.21 -6.05 -1.12
CA ILE A 374 -15.45 -7.26 -1.43
C ILE A 374 -13.95 -6.98 -1.33
N ALA A 375 -13.20 -7.91 -0.76
CA ALA A 375 -11.74 -7.95 -0.80
C ALA A 375 -11.26 -9.15 -1.64
N LEU A 376 -10.56 -8.90 -2.74
CA LEU A 376 -10.12 -9.93 -3.69
C LEU A 376 -8.65 -10.28 -3.50
N PHE A 377 -8.33 -11.56 -3.26
CA PHE A 377 -6.96 -12.09 -3.12
C PHE A 377 -6.66 -13.15 -4.18
N THR A 378 -7.01 -12.86 -5.43
CA THR A 378 -6.88 -13.80 -6.57
C THR A 378 -5.54 -13.63 -7.31
N GLY A 379 -5.13 -14.63 -8.07
CA GLY A 379 -3.94 -14.55 -8.92
C GLY A 379 -2.60 -14.50 -8.15
N LYS A 380 -1.53 -14.84 -8.87
CA LYS A 380 -0.14 -14.76 -8.43
C LYS A 380 0.73 -14.64 -9.69
N PRO A 381 1.82 -13.84 -9.70
CA PRO A 381 2.74 -13.81 -10.83
C PRO A 381 3.36 -15.19 -11.08
N ASP A 382 3.61 -15.53 -12.34
CA ASP A 382 4.16 -16.85 -12.73
C ASP A 382 5.55 -17.10 -12.13
N LYS A 383 6.35 -16.04 -12.00
CA LYS A 383 7.71 -16.08 -11.44
C LYS A 383 7.77 -16.42 -9.94
N GLU A 384 6.68 -16.20 -9.22
CA GLU A 384 6.63 -16.42 -7.77
C GLU A 384 6.14 -17.83 -7.46
N LYS A 385 6.73 -18.50 -6.46
CA LYS A 385 6.26 -19.85 -6.08
C LYS A 385 4.95 -19.78 -5.29
N TYR A 386 4.85 -18.83 -4.37
CA TYR A 386 3.73 -18.69 -3.44
C TYR A 386 3.12 -17.28 -3.52
N LYS A 387 1.85 -17.15 -3.15
CA LYS A 387 1.20 -15.84 -2.92
C LYS A 387 1.46 -15.35 -1.51
N PHE A 388 1.44 -16.27 -0.53
CA PHE A 388 1.73 -16.02 0.88
C PHE A 388 2.89 -16.91 1.32
N TYR A 389 4.01 -16.30 1.68
CA TYR A 389 5.20 -17.01 2.15
C TYR A 389 5.27 -17.16 3.68
N ALA A 390 4.57 -16.31 4.43
CA ALA A 390 4.61 -16.28 5.88
C ALA A 390 3.19 -16.28 6.48
N ASP A 391 3.06 -15.89 7.75
CA ASP A 391 1.80 -15.94 8.49
C ASP A 391 0.78 -14.93 7.94
N LEU A 392 -0.50 -15.31 8.01
CA LEU A 392 -1.65 -14.53 7.61
C LEU A 392 -2.60 -14.44 8.81
N ASP A 393 -3.03 -13.22 9.16
CA ASP A 393 -3.89 -12.98 10.32
C ASP A 393 -5.12 -12.15 9.93
N PHE A 394 -6.31 -12.77 10.01
CA PHE A 394 -7.62 -12.13 9.86
C PHE A 394 -8.43 -12.19 11.17
N SER A 395 -7.75 -12.19 12.32
CA SER A 395 -8.42 -12.19 13.63
C SER A 395 -9.23 -10.90 13.83
N ASN A 396 -10.41 -11.03 14.42
CA ASN A 396 -11.30 -9.90 14.73
C ASN A 396 -11.62 -8.99 13.51
N CYS A 397 -11.64 -9.55 12.29
CA CYS A 397 -12.03 -8.79 11.10
C CYS A 397 -13.55 -8.70 10.96
N ASP A 398 -14.04 -7.54 10.55
CA ASP A 398 -15.45 -7.30 10.24
C ASP A 398 -15.66 -7.34 8.72
N VAL A 399 -16.31 -8.40 8.23
CA VAL A 399 -16.46 -8.65 6.78
C VAL A 399 -17.93 -8.54 6.35
N TYR A 400 -18.33 -7.46 5.69
CA TYR A 400 -19.75 -7.25 5.32
C TYR A 400 -20.15 -7.98 4.03
N LYS A 401 -19.45 -7.73 2.92
CA LYS A 401 -19.74 -8.35 1.61
C LYS A 401 -18.87 -9.55 1.28
N GLY A 402 -17.74 -9.73 1.96
CA GLY A 402 -16.92 -10.93 1.82
C GLY A 402 -15.45 -10.65 1.53
N VAL A 403 -14.62 -11.62 1.90
CA VAL A 403 -13.24 -11.79 1.42
C VAL A 403 -13.25 -12.97 0.43
N GLU A 404 -12.59 -12.80 -0.71
CA GLU A 404 -12.41 -13.82 -1.74
C GLU A 404 -10.92 -14.22 -1.85
N ILE A 405 -10.59 -15.38 -1.32
CA ILE A 405 -9.27 -16.00 -1.22
C ILE A 405 -9.36 -17.51 -1.52
N ASP A 406 -10.15 -17.88 -2.53
CA ASP A 406 -10.24 -19.27 -3.01
C ASP A 406 -9.14 -19.58 -4.04
N ILE A 407 -7.90 -19.65 -3.56
CA ILE A 407 -6.71 -19.93 -4.37
C ILE A 407 -6.18 -21.35 -4.10
N PRO A 408 -5.38 -21.95 -5.01
CA PRO A 408 -4.79 -23.27 -4.82
C PRO A 408 -3.94 -23.38 -3.54
N SER A 409 -3.96 -24.54 -2.88
CA SER A 409 -3.15 -24.79 -1.67
C SER A 409 -1.65 -24.60 -1.91
N GLU A 410 -1.17 -24.90 -3.12
CA GLU A 410 0.23 -24.76 -3.53
C GLU A 410 0.73 -23.31 -3.49
N TRP A 411 -0.18 -22.32 -3.42
CA TRP A 411 0.19 -20.91 -3.34
C TRP A 411 0.43 -20.43 -1.90
N PHE A 412 0.33 -21.31 -0.91
CA PHE A 412 0.67 -21.03 0.49
C PHE A 412 1.94 -21.79 0.87
N LYS A 413 2.95 -21.08 1.38
CA LYS A 413 4.17 -21.74 1.90
C LYS A 413 3.94 -22.40 3.26
N LEU A 414 3.10 -21.79 4.11
CA LEU A 414 2.77 -22.28 5.44
C LEU A 414 1.32 -22.77 5.49
N SER A 415 1.12 -23.94 6.09
CA SER A 415 -0.20 -24.53 6.35
C SER A 415 -1.06 -23.64 7.24
N LYS A 416 -0.48 -22.97 8.23
CA LYS A 416 -1.19 -22.01 9.09
C LYS A 416 -1.81 -20.86 8.30
N ALA A 417 -1.09 -20.31 7.31
CA ALA A 417 -1.62 -19.25 6.44
C ALA A 417 -2.74 -19.77 5.52
N GLU A 418 -2.60 -20.99 5.00
CA GLU A 418 -3.67 -21.64 4.25
C GLU A 418 -4.92 -21.83 5.13
N ALA A 419 -4.74 -22.30 6.37
CA ALA A 419 -5.83 -22.51 7.30
C ALA A 419 -6.59 -21.21 7.59
N GLU A 420 -5.88 -20.11 7.84
CA GLU A 420 -6.51 -18.81 8.06
C GLU A 420 -7.29 -18.33 6.82
N ALA A 421 -6.71 -18.49 5.62
CA ALA A 421 -7.40 -18.15 4.37
C ALA A 421 -8.70 -18.95 4.18
N ARG A 422 -8.69 -20.26 4.48
CA ARG A 422 -9.92 -21.07 4.40
C ARG A 422 -10.94 -20.66 5.46
N ARG A 423 -10.49 -20.31 6.67
CA ARG A 423 -11.35 -19.85 7.77
C ARG A 423 -12.10 -18.58 7.37
N ILE A 424 -11.41 -17.56 6.86
CA ILE A 424 -12.03 -16.30 6.49
C ILE A 424 -12.92 -16.45 5.23
N GLN A 425 -12.52 -17.28 4.26
CA GLN A 425 -13.35 -17.59 3.09
C GLN A 425 -14.67 -18.27 3.48
N LYS A 426 -14.64 -19.20 4.44
CA LYS A 426 -15.85 -19.83 4.99
C LYS A 426 -16.80 -18.79 5.57
N ILE A 427 -16.31 -17.91 6.44
CA ILE A 427 -17.12 -16.85 7.07
C ILE A 427 -17.74 -15.94 5.99
N SER A 428 -16.95 -15.60 4.97
CA SER A 428 -17.41 -14.82 3.81
C SER A 428 -18.58 -15.50 3.08
N TYR A 429 -18.46 -16.78 2.76
CA TYR A 429 -19.54 -17.54 2.10
C TYR A 429 -20.78 -17.72 2.98
N GLU A 430 -20.63 -17.93 4.29
CA GLU A 430 -21.76 -18.02 5.23
C GLU A 430 -22.56 -16.71 5.25
N ARG A 431 -21.88 -15.55 5.29
CA ARG A 431 -22.54 -14.23 5.25
C ARG A 431 -23.21 -13.94 3.91
N LEU A 432 -22.70 -14.50 2.81
CA LEU A 432 -23.29 -14.40 1.48
C LEU A 432 -24.45 -15.39 1.24
N GLY A 433 -24.78 -16.26 2.19
CA GLY A 433 -25.79 -17.31 2.02
C GLY A 433 -25.35 -18.47 1.11
N LEU A 434 -24.06 -18.56 0.78
CA LEU A 434 -23.48 -19.60 -0.08
C LEU A 434 -23.03 -20.81 0.75
N TYR A 435 -23.96 -21.40 1.50
CA TYR A 435 -23.65 -22.44 2.50
C TYR A 435 -22.94 -23.67 1.93
N SER A 436 -23.29 -24.10 0.70
CA SER A 436 -22.60 -25.23 0.08
C SER A 436 -21.10 -24.97 -0.16
N LYS A 437 -20.73 -23.73 -0.49
CA LYS A 437 -19.32 -23.34 -0.65
C LYS A 437 -18.64 -23.15 0.70
N ALA A 438 -19.36 -22.66 1.71
CA ALA A 438 -18.86 -22.57 3.08
C ALA A 438 -18.52 -23.96 3.66
N ASP A 439 -19.37 -24.95 3.43
CA ASP A 439 -19.13 -26.34 3.85
C ASP A 439 -17.89 -26.93 3.14
N GLU A 440 -17.70 -26.64 1.85
CA GLU A 440 -16.48 -27.03 1.12
C GLU A 440 -15.22 -26.41 1.75
N MET A 441 -15.27 -25.13 2.10
CA MET A 441 -14.16 -24.45 2.77
C MET A 441 -13.88 -25.01 4.17
N LEU A 442 -14.91 -25.42 4.92
CA LEU A 442 -14.74 -26.09 6.20
C LEU A 442 -13.99 -27.42 6.05
N VAL A 443 -14.32 -28.20 5.02
CA VAL A 443 -13.61 -29.45 4.72
C VAL A 443 -12.16 -29.17 4.36
N LYS A 444 -11.90 -28.18 3.48
CA LYS A 444 -10.53 -27.74 3.13
C LYS A 444 -9.76 -27.31 4.38
N TYR A 445 -10.33 -26.47 5.24
CA TYR A 445 -9.74 -26.02 6.51
C TYR A 445 -9.32 -27.19 7.42
N LYS A 446 -10.23 -28.15 7.66
CA LYS A 446 -9.94 -29.32 8.50
C LYS A 446 -8.81 -30.18 7.93
N ARG A 447 -8.74 -30.34 6.61
CA ARG A 447 -7.65 -31.08 5.93
C ARG A 447 -6.28 -30.42 6.17
N VAL A 448 -6.22 -29.09 6.15
CA VAL A 448 -4.97 -28.34 6.40
C VAL A 448 -4.47 -28.56 7.82
N LEU A 449 -5.33 -28.41 8.84
CA LEU A 449 -4.96 -28.63 10.24
C LEU A 449 -4.41 -30.04 10.53
N ARG A 450 -4.81 -31.02 9.72
CA ARG A 450 -4.34 -32.41 9.84
C ARG A 450 -2.98 -32.65 9.20
N ARG A 451 -2.62 -31.92 8.13
CA ARG A 451 -1.27 -32.01 7.53
C ARG A 451 -0.15 -31.67 8.53
N GLU A 452 -0.47 -30.95 9.59
CA GLU A 452 0.47 -30.61 10.68
C GLU A 452 0.61 -31.68 11.77
N LYS A 453 -0.24 -32.74 11.82
CA LYS A 453 -0.19 -33.80 12.85
C LYS A 453 0.45 -35.11 12.33
N SER A 454 1.23 -35.79 13.19
CA SER A 454 2.01 -37.02 12.91
C SER A 454 1.19 -38.34 12.89
N ASN A 455 1.82 -39.44 12.46
CA ASN A 455 1.37 -40.37 11.40
C ASN A 455 0.84 -41.77 11.82
N LEU A 456 0.25 -41.97 13.01
CA LEU A 456 -0.47 -43.23 13.34
C LEU A 456 -1.92 -43.03 13.76
N HIS A 457 -2.26 -41.85 14.30
CA HIS A 457 -3.64 -41.49 14.62
C HIS A 457 -4.43 -41.03 13.37
N ALA A 458 -3.76 -40.77 12.25
CA ALA A 458 -4.37 -40.24 11.03
C ALA A 458 -5.41 -41.18 10.38
N PHE A 459 -5.23 -42.50 10.45
CA PHE A 459 -6.21 -43.46 9.92
C PHE A 459 -7.46 -43.55 10.81
N LEU A 460 -7.28 -43.60 12.13
CA LEU A 460 -8.41 -43.64 13.07
C LEU A 460 -9.14 -42.30 13.12
N GLU A 461 -8.44 -41.17 13.05
CA GLU A 461 -9.07 -39.86 12.90
C GLU A 461 -9.77 -39.72 11.53
N TRP A 462 -9.21 -40.25 10.45
CA TRP A 462 -9.91 -40.29 9.16
C TRP A 462 -11.23 -41.09 9.27
N LEU A 463 -11.19 -42.26 9.91
CA LEU A 463 -12.35 -43.13 10.08
C LEU A 463 -13.41 -42.54 11.01
N PHE A 464 -13.00 -41.95 12.14
CA PHE A 464 -13.90 -41.50 13.21
C PHE A 464 -14.17 -39.99 13.25
N LEU A 465 -13.40 -39.15 12.55
CA LEU A 465 -13.58 -37.67 12.53
C LEU A 465 -13.83 -37.13 11.11
N ASP A 466 -13.14 -37.64 10.09
CA ASP A 466 -13.30 -37.12 8.72
C ASP A 466 -14.48 -37.69 7.98
N LEU A 467 -14.63 -39.02 8.02
CA LEU A 467 -15.79 -39.70 7.46
C LEU A 467 -17.06 -39.05 8.01
N PRO A 468 -17.24 -38.84 9.33
CA PRO A 468 -18.42 -38.11 9.81
C PRO A 468 -18.47 -36.66 9.34
N SER A 469 -17.38 -35.90 9.29
CA SER A 469 -17.45 -34.46 8.91
C SER A 469 -17.79 -34.19 7.44
N GLU A 470 -17.32 -35.05 6.53
CA GLU A 470 -17.65 -34.98 5.10
C GLU A 470 -19.08 -35.49 4.84
N TYR A 471 -19.55 -36.42 5.69
CA TYR A 471 -20.91 -36.94 5.66
C TYR A 471 -21.88 -35.93 6.27
N LEU A 472 -21.53 -35.31 7.39
CA LEU A 472 -22.25 -34.24 8.11
C LEU A 472 -22.46 -32.96 7.29
N THR A 473 -21.78 -32.80 6.15
CA THR A 473 -21.98 -31.66 5.25
C THR A 473 -22.75 -32.03 3.98
N ASN A 474 -22.71 -33.30 3.54
CA ASN A 474 -23.32 -33.73 2.28
C ASN A 474 -24.23 -34.97 2.43
N PRO A 475 -25.57 -34.80 2.37
CA PRO A 475 -26.50 -35.93 2.53
C PRO A 475 -26.41 -36.96 1.41
N LYS A 476 -25.98 -36.57 0.19
CA LYS A 476 -25.84 -37.52 -0.93
C LYS A 476 -24.75 -38.55 -0.66
N LYS A 477 -23.66 -38.15 -0.01
CA LYS A 477 -22.57 -39.07 0.37
C LYS A 477 -23.05 -40.07 1.42
N VAL A 478 -23.82 -39.62 2.40
CA VAL A 478 -24.44 -40.50 3.41
C VAL A 478 -25.33 -41.54 2.75
N ILE A 479 -26.21 -41.13 1.84
CA ILE A 479 -27.12 -42.04 1.12
C ILE A 479 -26.34 -43.04 0.27
N TYR A 480 -25.37 -42.56 -0.52
CA TYR A 480 -24.57 -43.42 -1.39
C TYR A 480 -23.79 -44.49 -0.61
N THR A 481 -23.15 -44.10 0.49
CA THR A 481 -22.43 -45.04 1.35
C THR A 481 -23.35 -46.01 2.05
N SER A 482 -24.54 -45.56 2.48
CA SER A 482 -25.56 -46.45 3.05
C SER A 482 -25.93 -47.55 2.06
N VAL A 483 -26.16 -47.19 0.78
CA VAL A 483 -26.44 -48.15 -0.29
C VAL A 483 -25.27 -49.10 -0.53
N ILE A 484 -24.03 -48.61 -0.56
CA ILE A 484 -22.84 -49.46 -0.71
C ILE A 484 -22.73 -50.48 0.43
N ILE A 485 -22.90 -50.03 1.69
CA ILE A 485 -22.82 -50.92 2.86
C ILE A 485 -23.89 -52.00 2.75
N ILE A 486 -25.13 -51.63 2.45
CA ILE A 486 -26.24 -52.59 2.28
C ILE A 486 -25.89 -53.63 1.19
N ILE A 487 -25.38 -53.18 0.04
CA ILE A 487 -25.01 -54.11 -1.05
C ILE A 487 -23.82 -55.01 -0.63
N ALA A 488 -22.80 -54.46 0.03
CA ALA A 488 -21.63 -55.20 0.47
C ALA A 488 -22.00 -56.28 1.51
N PHE A 489 -22.82 -55.92 2.50
CA PHE A 489 -23.31 -56.85 3.51
C PHE A 489 -24.25 -57.90 2.91
N SER A 490 -25.13 -57.50 1.99
CA SER A 490 -25.94 -58.44 1.19
C SER A 490 -25.08 -59.50 0.48
N ILE A 491 -23.95 -59.12 -0.11
CA ILE A 491 -23.02 -60.05 -0.76
C ILE A 491 -22.33 -60.95 0.27
N MET A 492 -21.86 -60.40 1.40
CA MET A 492 -21.26 -61.19 2.48
C MET A 492 -22.25 -62.22 3.06
N TYR A 493 -23.51 -61.83 3.21
CA TYR A 493 -24.62 -62.68 3.64
C TYR A 493 -24.96 -63.76 2.62
N TRP A 494 -24.94 -63.43 1.33
CA TRP A 494 -25.13 -64.39 0.26
C TRP A 494 -24.00 -65.42 0.20
N ILE A 495 -22.73 -64.99 0.30
CA ILE A 495 -21.55 -65.85 0.33
C ILE A 495 -21.54 -66.73 1.59
N GLY A 496 -21.80 -66.16 2.76
CA GLY A 496 -21.89 -66.92 4.02
C GLY A 496 -23.02 -67.94 4.01
N GLY A 497 -24.14 -67.63 3.34
CA GLY A 497 -25.21 -68.59 3.06
C GLY A 497 -24.75 -69.72 2.13
N TYR A 498 -24.02 -69.41 1.06
CA TYR A 498 -23.52 -70.40 0.10
C TYR A 498 -22.54 -71.40 0.74
N TYR A 499 -21.58 -70.92 1.55
CA TYR A 499 -20.65 -71.83 2.26
C TYR A 499 -21.35 -72.67 3.35
N SER A 500 -22.47 -72.18 3.90
CA SER A 500 -23.25 -72.97 4.86
C SER A 500 -24.00 -74.15 4.24
N GLU A 501 -24.39 -74.03 2.96
CA GLU A 501 -25.02 -75.13 2.20
C GLU A 501 -23.99 -76.10 1.60
N HIS A 502 -22.70 -75.74 1.58
CA HIS A 502 -21.64 -76.50 0.91
C HIS A 502 -20.51 -77.00 1.86
N CYS A 503 -20.71 -76.95 3.18
CA CYS A 503 -19.89 -77.67 4.16
C CYS A 503 -20.11 -79.19 4.07
N TRP A 504 -19.75 -79.81 2.96
CA TRP A 504 -19.77 -81.26 2.77
C TRP A 504 -18.41 -81.86 3.10
N LEU A 505 -18.15 -82.15 4.38
CA LEU A 505 -17.15 -83.16 4.77
C LEU A 505 -17.40 -83.65 6.21
N THR A 506 -18.46 -84.45 6.37
CA THR A 506 -18.45 -85.84 6.89
C THR A 506 -19.87 -86.18 7.36
N GLY A 507 -20.32 -87.38 7.00
CA GLY A 507 -21.69 -87.85 7.25
C GLY A 507 -22.02 -87.94 8.74
N GLY A 508 -23.25 -87.60 9.09
CA GLY A 508 -23.77 -87.75 10.44
C GLY A 508 -25.25 -87.38 10.53
N LEU A 509 -26.02 -88.23 11.22
CA LEU A 509 -27.46 -88.27 11.36
C LEU A 509 -28.15 -86.95 11.79
N ASN A 510 -29.39 -86.83 11.34
CA ASN A 510 -30.38 -85.81 11.67
C ASN A 510 -31.04 -86.12 13.03
N ILE A 511 -30.88 -85.25 14.04
CA ILE A 511 -31.77 -85.19 15.20
C ILE A 511 -31.99 -83.71 15.59
N GLN A 512 -33.25 -83.39 15.89
CA GLN A 512 -33.77 -82.11 16.32
C GLN A 512 -32.92 -81.40 17.39
N GLY A 513 -32.68 -80.11 17.17
CA GLY A 513 -32.78 -79.12 18.26
C GLY A 513 -31.49 -78.58 18.86
N TYR A 514 -30.31 -79.18 18.69
CA TYR A 514 -29.06 -78.59 19.20
C TYR A 514 -27.86 -79.07 18.39
N VAL A 515 -27.14 -78.16 17.73
CA VAL A 515 -25.82 -78.45 17.16
C VAL A 515 -24.77 -78.13 18.24
N ILE A 516 -24.29 -79.17 18.93
CA ILE A 516 -22.95 -79.15 19.51
C ILE A 516 -22.05 -79.85 18.49
N SER A 517 -21.23 -79.11 17.75
CA SER A 517 -20.22 -79.70 16.87
C SER A 517 -18.97 -80.04 17.68
N ASN A 518 -18.64 -81.32 17.81
CA ASN A 518 -17.26 -81.71 18.07
C ASN A 518 -16.46 -81.49 16.79
N GLY A 519 -15.65 -80.42 16.77
CA GLY A 519 -14.42 -80.36 15.98
C GLY A 519 -14.41 -79.61 14.65
N ASN A 520 -15.53 -79.10 14.12
CA ASN A 520 -15.53 -78.28 12.91
C ASN A 520 -16.27 -76.96 13.13
N ILE A 521 -15.53 -75.85 13.04
CA ILE A 521 -16.05 -74.49 13.19
C ILE A 521 -16.90 -74.16 11.97
N CYS A 522 -18.22 -74.36 12.06
CA CYS A 522 -19.14 -73.63 11.19
C CYS A 522 -19.00 -72.16 11.55
N ILE A 523 -18.38 -71.38 10.66
CA ILE A 523 -18.03 -69.99 10.93
C ILE A 523 -19.31 -69.14 11.16
N GLY A 524 -20.50 -69.60 10.79
CA GLY A 524 -21.79 -69.00 11.13
C GLY A 524 -22.72 -69.02 9.92
N THR A 525 -24.03 -69.14 10.13
CA THR A 525 -25.01 -69.29 9.04
C THR A 525 -26.11 -68.24 9.13
N LEU A 526 -26.74 -67.91 7.99
CA LEU A 526 -28.01 -67.18 7.98
C LEU A 526 -29.12 -68.20 7.82
N GLN A 527 -29.97 -68.32 8.83
CA GLN A 527 -31.15 -69.17 8.75
C GLN A 527 -32.20 -68.44 7.90
N LYS A 528 -32.22 -68.76 6.60
CA LYS A 528 -33.14 -68.20 5.60
C LYS A 528 -33.86 -69.31 4.83
N PRO A 529 -35.02 -69.04 4.20
CA PRO A 529 -35.62 -69.98 3.26
C PRO A 529 -34.69 -70.13 2.05
N SER A 530 -34.03 -71.29 1.92
CA SER A 530 -33.24 -71.61 0.72
C SER A 530 -34.19 -71.94 -0.42
N THR A 531 -34.09 -71.18 -1.51
CA THR A 531 -34.94 -71.37 -2.69
C THR A 531 -34.26 -72.22 -3.77
N GLY A 532 -32.98 -72.56 -3.58
CA GLY A 532 -32.14 -73.25 -4.56
C GLY A 532 -31.86 -72.43 -5.82
N LYS A 533 -32.26 -71.14 -5.85
CA LYS A 533 -32.09 -70.22 -6.97
C LYS A 533 -31.15 -69.09 -6.54
N PRO A 534 -29.92 -69.01 -7.12
CA PRO A 534 -28.88 -68.07 -6.67
C PRO A 534 -29.33 -66.61 -6.57
N ILE A 535 -30.20 -66.17 -7.51
CA ILE A 535 -30.72 -64.80 -7.56
C ILE A 535 -31.72 -64.53 -6.43
N GLN A 536 -32.62 -65.47 -6.13
CA GLN A 536 -33.61 -65.31 -5.06
C GLN A 536 -32.93 -65.31 -3.69
N ASP A 537 -31.92 -66.17 -3.51
CA ASP A 537 -31.15 -66.22 -2.27
C ASP A 537 -30.30 -64.96 -2.04
N LEU A 538 -29.87 -64.28 -3.11
CA LEU A 538 -29.22 -62.96 -3.05
C LEU A 538 -30.23 -61.86 -2.68
N LEU A 539 -31.43 -61.87 -3.25
CA LEU A 539 -32.48 -60.91 -2.90
C LEU A 539 -32.94 -61.04 -1.44
N ASN A 540 -33.02 -62.27 -0.91
CA ASN A 540 -33.30 -62.51 0.50
C ASN A 540 -32.17 -61.97 1.41
N SER A 541 -30.91 -62.13 1.00
CA SER A 541 -29.77 -61.53 1.71
C SER A 541 -29.79 -59.99 1.65
N LEU A 542 -30.24 -59.40 0.54
CA LEU A 542 -30.39 -57.94 0.40
C LEU A 542 -31.49 -57.41 1.31
N TYR A 543 -32.65 -58.08 1.33
CA TYR A 543 -33.75 -57.76 2.24
C TYR A 543 -33.29 -57.79 3.71
N TYR A 544 -32.58 -58.85 4.11
CA TYR A 544 -32.05 -58.97 5.46
C TYR A 544 -31.08 -57.84 5.82
N SER A 545 -30.18 -57.48 4.90
CA SER A 545 -29.24 -56.36 5.08
C SER A 545 -29.98 -55.02 5.24
N ILE A 546 -31.02 -54.73 4.44
CA ILE A 546 -31.82 -53.50 4.57
C ILE A 546 -32.47 -53.40 5.95
N VAL A 547 -33.10 -54.48 6.42
CA VAL A 547 -33.82 -54.52 7.71
C VAL A 547 -32.85 -54.42 8.89
N THR A 548 -31.67 -55.04 8.77
CA THR A 548 -30.61 -55.00 9.77
C THR A 548 -29.97 -53.61 9.83
N PHE A 549 -29.65 -53.01 8.68
CA PHE A 549 -29.12 -51.65 8.56
C PHE A 549 -30.08 -50.59 9.13
N THR A 550 -31.38 -50.76 8.93
CA THR A 550 -32.42 -49.85 9.47
C THR A 550 -32.82 -50.19 10.90
N THR A 551 -32.21 -51.20 11.50
CA THR A 551 -32.49 -51.70 12.86
C THR A 551 -33.96 -52.05 13.12
N LEU A 552 -34.74 -52.37 12.08
CA LEU A 552 -36.16 -52.69 12.18
C LEU A 552 -36.40 -54.10 12.74
N GLY A 553 -35.57 -55.07 12.33
CA GLY A 553 -35.54 -56.46 12.83
C GLY A 553 -36.90 -57.20 12.82
N TYR A 554 -37.30 -57.78 11.69
CA TYR A 554 -38.59 -58.49 11.56
C TYR A 554 -38.60 -59.95 12.07
N GLY A 555 -37.43 -60.53 12.40
CA GLY A 555 -37.31 -61.84 13.07
C GLY A 555 -37.52 -63.07 12.18
N ASP A 556 -37.70 -62.87 10.88
CA ASP A 556 -37.91 -63.89 9.84
C ASP A 556 -36.61 -64.56 9.36
N ILE A 557 -35.47 -63.86 9.47
CA ILE A 557 -34.13 -64.39 9.16
C ILE A 557 -33.25 -64.21 10.39
N ASN A 558 -32.61 -65.30 10.84
CA ASN A 558 -31.81 -65.30 12.07
C ASN A 558 -30.33 -65.61 11.79
N PRO A 559 -29.39 -64.76 12.20
CA PRO A 559 -27.97 -65.03 12.08
C PRO A 559 -27.48 -65.97 13.19
N THR A 560 -26.59 -66.90 12.86
CA THR A 560 -25.92 -67.82 13.79
C THR A 560 -24.40 -67.70 13.68
N GLY A 561 -23.66 -68.11 14.72
CA GLY A 561 -22.18 -68.02 14.73
C GLY A 561 -21.66 -66.60 14.50
N ILE A 562 -20.63 -66.44 13.65
CA ILE A 562 -19.99 -65.13 13.36
C ILE A 562 -20.94 -64.15 12.65
N MET A 563 -21.99 -64.64 11.99
CA MET A 563 -22.97 -63.79 11.30
C MET A 563 -23.74 -62.91 12.28
N LYS A 564 -23.82 -63.29 13.57
CA LYS A 564 -24.35 -62.43 14.63
C LYS A 564 -23.49 -61.19 14.80
N ALA A 565 -22.16 -61.36 14.87
CA ALA A 565 -21.23 -60.23 14.99
C ALA A 565 -21.29 -59.32 13.75
N LEU A 566 -21.40 -59.91 12.56
CA LEU A 566 -21.51 -59.16 11.31
C LEU A 566 -22.82 -58.37 11.23
N SER A 567 -23.95 -58.96 11.66
CA SER A 567 -25.25 -58.27 11.74
C SER A 567 -25.28 -57.17 12.80
N SER A 568 -24.66 -57.39 13.96
CA SER A 568 -24.51 -56.35 14.98
C SER A 568 -23.67 -55.18 14.48
N LEU A 569 -22.61 -55.44 13.72
CA LEU A 569 -21.79 -54.39 13.11
C LEU A 569 -22.58 -53.59 12.06
N GLU A 570 -23.35 -54.27 11.19
CA GLU A 570 -24.20 -53.60 10.20
C GLU A 570 -25.26 -52.71 10.86
N ALA A 571 -25.96 -53.23 11.87
CA ALA A 571 -26.97 -52.48 12.62
C ALA A 571 -26.37 -51.23 13.28
N LEU A 572 -25.16 -51.33 13.86
CA LEU A 572 -24.45 -50.19 14.44
C LEU A 572 -24.07 -49.14 13.39
N LEU A 573 -23.54 -49.57 12.24
CA LEU A 573 -23.19 -48.68 11.14
C LEU A 573 -24.43 -47.97 10.57
N GLY A 574 -25.53 -48.69 10.41
CA GLY A 574 -26.79 -48.16 9.93
C GLY A 574 -27.40 -47.13 10.87
N ALA A 575 -27.44 -47.42 12.18
CA ALA A 575 -27.89 -46.47 13.20
C ALA A 575 -27.08 -45.16 13.17
N LEU A 576 -25.75 -45.24 13.04
CA LEU A 576 -24.87 -44.08 13.00
C LEU A 576 -25.06 -43.23 11.74
N LEU A 577 -25.25 -43.86 10.58
CA LEU A 577 -25.47 -43.17 9.31
C LEU A 577 -26.87 -42.52 9.25
N ILE A 578 -27.90 -43.18 9.75
CA ILE A 578 -29.26 -42.62 9.85
C ILE A 578 -29.26 -41.41 10.80
N ALA A 579 -28.63 -41.54 11.98
CA ALA A 579 -28.50 -40.43 12.93
C ALA A 579 -27.75 -39.22 12.30
N THR A 580 -26.70 -39.49 11.53
CA THR A 580 -25.97 -38.46 10.79
C THR A 580 -26.85 -37.79 9.73
N LEU A 581 -27.64 -38.56 8.97
CA LEU A 581 -28.57 -38.03 7.97
C LEU A 581 -29.63 -37.11 8.60
N VAL A 582 -30.21 -37.52 9.72
CA VAL A 582 -31.18 -36.71 10.49
C VAL A 582 -30.54 -35.43 11.01
N SER A 583 -29.33 -35.51 11.57
CA SER A 583 -28.58 -34.35 12.06
C SER A 583 -28.33 -33.31 10.96
N ILE A 584 -27.93 -33.74 9.76
CA ILE A 584 -27.77 -32.86 8.58
C ILE A 584 -29.10 -32.22 8.19
N GLY A 585 -30.18 -33.03 8.17
CA GLY A 585 -31.53 -32.55 7.86
C GLY A 585 -31.95 -31.42 8.80
N VAL A 586 -31.80 -31.64 10.11
CA VAL A 586 -32.10 -30.62 11.13
C VAL A 586 -31.24 -29.38 10.92
N GLN A 587 -29.91 -29.52 10.80
CA GLN A 587 -29.00 -28.39 10.61
C GLN A 587 -29.33 -27.55 9.37
N LYS A 588 -29.73 -28.19 8.27
CA LYS A 588 -30.12 -27.50 7.02
C LYS A 588 -31.50 -26.85 7.08
N ILE A 589 -32.39 -27.33 7.94
CA ILE A 589 -33.72 -26.73 8.16
C ILE A 589 -33.62 -25.54 9.12
N THR A 590 -32.70 -25.60 10.10
CA THR A 590 -32.54 -24.56 11.14
C THR A 590 -31.64 -23.39 10.73
N ARG A 591 -30.88 -23.52 9.63
CA ARG A 591 -30.04 -22.47 9.06
C ARG A 591 -30.81 -21.73 7.98
#